data_AF-A0A6J5J8X3-F1
#
_entry.id   AF-A0A6J5J8X3-F1
#
_cell.length_a   1.000
_cell.length_b   1.000
_cell.length_c   1.000
_cell.angle_alpha   90.00
_cell.angle_beta   90.00
_cell.angle_gamma   90.00
#
_symmetry.space_group_name_H-M   'P 1'
#
loop_
_entity.id
_entity.type
_entity.pdbx_description
1 polymer ?
#
loop_
_entity_poly.entity_id
_entity_poly.type
_entity_poly.pdbx_seq_one_letter_code
_entity_poly.pdbx_strand_id
1 'polypeptide(L)' 'MVPLLTPFGMAREWKILEQMRCEPANVRFNDLFEVCEAHFGPARQSGSSHAIFKTPWQGDPE' A
#
# COMPACT_ATOMS: atom_id res chain seq x y z
N MET A 1 -24.16 -12.38 14.73
CA MET A 1 -23.27 -11.50 15.50
C MET A 1 -22.00 -11.34 14.66
N VAL A 2 -22.02 -10.41 13.71
CA VAL A 2 -20.87 -10.13 12.83
C VAL A 2 -19.92 -9.23 13.63
N PRO A 3 -18.64 -9.58 13.81
CA PRO A 3 -17.73 -8.72 14.55
C PRO A 3 -17.52 -7.44 13.73
N LEU A 4 -17.78 -6.30 14.37
CA LEU A 4 -17.44 -4.97 13.89
C LEU A 4 -15.91 -4.84 13.86
N LEU A 5 -15.28 -5.24 12.75
CA LEU A 5 -13.89 -4.94 12.44
C LEU A 5 -13.80 -4.50 10.98
N THR A 6 -14.59 -3.49 10.59
CA THR A 6 -14.12 -2.58 9.55
C THR A 6 -12.96 -1.80 10.14
N PRO A 7 -11.72 -1.96 9.65
CA PRO A 7 -10.62 -1.13 10.12
C PRO A 7 -10.96 0.31 9.77
N PHE A 8 -10.71 1.22 10.71
CA PHE A 8 -10.86 2.67 10.54
C PHE A 8 -9.97 3.27 9.40
N GLY A 9 -9.29 2.43 8.60
CA GLY A 9 -8.30 2.81 7.57
C GLY A 9 -8.84 3.10 6.17
N MET A 10 -10.02 2.59 5.80
CA MET A 10 -10.57 2.69 4.42
C MET A 10 -10.64 4.12 3.88
N ALA A 11 -10.95 5.11 4.73
CA ALA A 11 -11.16 6.50 4.31
C ALA A 11 -9.86 7.26 4.02
N ARG A 12 -8.73 6.88 4.63
CA ARG A 12 -7.43 7.53 4.37
C ARG A 12 -6.73 6.89 3.17
N GLU A 13 -6.80 5.56 3.06
CA GLU A 13 -6.27 4.82 1.92
C GLU A 13 -6.89 5.29 0.60
N TRP A 14 -8.22 5.49 0.55
CA TRP A 14 -8.89 5.98 -0.66
C TRP A 14 -8.38 7.36 -1.10
N LYS A 15 -8.19 8.29 -0.16
CA LYS A 15 -7.65 9.62 -0.46
C LYS A 15 -6.23 9.56 -1.02
N ILE A 16 -5.41 8.66 -0.48
CA ILE A 16 -4.04 8.42 -0.97
C ILE A 16 -4.09 7.81 -2.37
N LEU A 17 -4.97 6.85 -2.64
CA LEU A 17 -5.15 6.27 -3.96
C LEU A 17 -5.64 7.30 -4.99
N GLU A 18 -6.56 8.19 -4.62
CA GLU A 18 -7.00 9.31 -5.46
C GLU A 18 -5.84 10.27 -5.74
N GLN A 19 -5.05 10.62 -4.72
CA GLN A 19 -3.86 11.44 -4.89
C GLN A 19 -2.82 10.78 -5.82
N MET A 20 -2.54 9.48 -5.65
CA MET A 20 -1.66 8.72 -6.53
C MET A 20 -2.14 8.69 -7.97
N ARG A 21 -3.47 8.67 -8.18
CA ARG A 21 -4.08 8.72 -9.52
C ARG A 21 -3.94 10.11 -10.17
N CYS A 22 -4.12 11.17 -9.41
CA CYS A 22 -4.07 12.55 -9.92
C CYS A 22 -2.63 13.07 -10.07
N GLU A 23 -1.77 12.80 -9.09
CA GLU A 23 -0.40 13.32 -9.00
C GLU A 23 0.57 12.24 -8.48
N PRO A 24 0.92 11.22 -9.30
CA PRO A 24 1.76 10.10 -8.86
C PRO A 24 3.17 10.53 -8.41
N ALA A 25 3.67 11.67 -8.91
CA ALA A 25 4.98 12.21 -8.53
C ALA A 25 4.99 12.93 -7.16
N ASN A 26 3.82 13.22 -6.60
CA ASN A 26 3.65 14.03 -5.39
C ASN A 26 2.96 13.22 -4.28
N VAL A 27 3.54 12.07 -3.95
CA VAL A 27 3.04 11.16 -2.91
C VAL A 27 4.15 10.90 -1.90
N ARG A 28 3.84 11.02 -0.61
CA ARG A 28 4.83 10.76 0.45
C ARG A 28 5.12 9.27 0.52
N PHE A 29 6.38 8.92 0.77
CA PHE A 29 6.82 7.53 0.91
C PHE A 29 5.99 6.75 1.95
N ASN A 30 5.67 7.37 3.10
CA ASN A 30 4.88 6.72 4.14
C ASN A 30 3.44 6.39 3.69
N ASP A 31 2.83 7.27 2.90
CA ASP A 31 1.48 7.06 2.37
C ASP A 31 1.47 5.92 1.34
N LEU A 32 2.51 5.87 0.48
CA LEU A 32 2.71 4.75 -0.43
C LEU A 32 3.00 3.44 0.30
N PHE A 33 3.84 3.48 1.33
CA PHE A 33 4.23 2.32 2.11
C PHE A 33 3.01 1.67 2.78
N GLU A 34 2.12 2.47 3.37
CA GLU A 34 0.91 1.99 4.02
C GLU A 34 -0.06 1.34 3.03
N VAL A 35 -0.28 1.97 1.87
CA VAL A 35 -1.10 1.39 0.79
C VAL A 35 -0.48 0.07 0.31
N CYS A 36 0.83 0.03 0.10
CA CYS A 36 1.53 -1.18 -0.30
C CYS A 36 1.46 -2.28 0.77
N GLU A 37 1.57 -1.95 2.05
CA GLU A 37 1.45 -2.92 3.15
C GLU A 37 0.02 -3.48 3.25
N ALA A 38 -0.99 -2.63 3.05
CA ALA A 38 -2.39 -3.03 3.06
C ALA A 38 -2.75 -3.96 1.88
N HIS A 39 -2.21 -3.70 0.68
CA HIS A 39 -2.54 -4.46 -0.53
C HIS A 39 -1.62 -5.65 -0.81
N PHE A 40 -0.32 -5.51 -0.57
CA PHE A 40 0.69 -6.55 -0.84
C PHE A 40 1.14 -7.30 0.43
N GLY A 41 0.75 -6.84 1.61
CA GLY A 41 1.17 -7.39 2.89
C GLY A 41 2.51 -6.82 3.40
N PRO A 42 3.04 -7.35 4.51
CA PRO A 42 4.24 -6.79 5.16
C PRO A 42 5.46 -6.81 4.24
N ALA A 43 6.19 -5.69 4.22
CA ALA A 43 7.44 -5.58 3.48
C ALA A 43 8.46 -6.63 3.97
N ARG A 44 9.13 -7.31 3.03
CA ARG A 44 10.17 -8.31 3.34
C ARG A 44 11.44 -7.65 3.91
N GLN A 45 11.68 -6.41 3.53
CA GLN A 45 12.79 -5.59 3.99
C GLN A 45 12.26 -4.18 4.23
N SER A 46 12.44 -3.67 5.45
CA SER A 46 11.98 -2.33 5.88
C SER A 46 13.11 -1.50 6.52
N GLY A 47 14.38 -1.89 6.32
CA GLY A 47 15.53 -1.29 6.98
C GLY A 47 16.04 0.02 6.36
N SER A 48 15.45 0.50 5.27
CA SER A 48 15.93 1.69 4.54
C SER A 48 14.77 2.42 3.84
N SER A 49 15.07 3.50 3.12
CA SER A 49 14.16 4.18 2.18
C SER A 49 13.64 3.29 1.03
N HIS A 50 14.08 2.03 0.96
CA HIS A 50 13.57 1.02 0.04
C HIS A 50 12.82 -0.07 0.81
N ALA A 51 11.62 -0.37 0.33
CA ALA A 51 10.78 -1.45 0.81
C ALA A 51 10.49 -2.43 -0.33
N ILE A 52 10.71 -3.73 -0.09
CA ILE A 52 10.44 -4.79 -1.07
C ILE A 52 9.18 -5.54 -0.63
N PHE A 53 8.14 -5.45 -1.44
CA PHE A 53 6.86 -6.14 -1.24
C PHE A 53 6.80 -7.40 -2.10
N LYS A 54 6.07 -8.41 -1.63
CA LYS A 54 5.76 -9.58 -2.46
C LYS A 54 4.62 -9.20 -3.39
N THR A 55 4.91 -9.13 -4.67
CA THR A 55 3.87 -8.89 -5.68
C THR A 55 3.46 -10.24 -6.28
N PRO A 56 2.18 -10.65 -6.19
CA PRO A 56 1.73 -11.96 -6.66
C PRO A 56 1.39 -11.99 -8.16
N TRP A 57 1.99 -11.11 -8.99
CA TRP A 57 1.64 -11.06 -10.41
C TRP A 57 1.98 -12.39 -11.08
N GLN A 58 0.98 -12.96 -11.75
CA GLN A 58 1.09 -14.22 -12.46
C GLN A 58 1.80 -13.98 -13.79
N GLY A 59 3.14 -14.02 -13.77
CA GLY A 59 3.98 -13.90 -14.96
C GLY A 59 4.98 -12.76 -14.87
N ASP A 60 5.96 -12.88 -13.98
CA ASP A 60 7.19 -12.09 -14.10
C ASP A 60 7.95 -12.57 -15.36
N PRO A 61 8.21 -11.71 -16.35
CA PRO A 61 9.18 -11.98 -17.41
C PRO A 61 10.58 -11.84 -16.81
N GLU A 62 11.45 -12.83 -17.07
CA GLU A 62 12.88 -12.80 -16.69
C GLU A 62 13.62 -11.51 -17.12
#